data_AF-A0A1X2F9K4-F1
#
_entry.id   AF-A0A1X2F9K4-F1
#
_cell.length_a   1.000
_cell.length_b   1.000
_cell.length_c   1.000
_cell.angle_alpha   90.00
_cell.angle_beta   90.00
_cell.angle_gamma   90.00
#
_symmetry.space_group_name_H-M   'P 1'
#
loop_
_entity.id
_entity.type
_entity.pdbx_description
1 polymer ?
#
loop_
_entity_poly.entity_id
_entity_poly.type
_entity_poly.pdbx_seq_one_letter_code
_entity_poly.pdbx_strand_id
1 'polypeptide(L)'
;MGTATQSRISIEDIAKAIAQSWHENENTSVELLTPTAVYLYERRLVEWVCESAQTAAELSGVFEQIRKRGIEVAVVLPMPELGRAHEEFWGTGLRLYGWIDRGDNVIRFTGPEVA
;
A
#
# COMPACT_ATOMS: atom_id res chain seq x y z
N MET A 1 27.17 -13.62 -25.49
CA MET A 1 25.70 -13.65 -25.37
C MET A 1 25.38 -14.04 -23.93
N GLY A 2 25.09 -13.06 -23.07
CA GLY A 2 24.75 -13.31 -21.66
C GLY A 2 23.23 -13.30 -21.50
N THR A 3 22.64 -14.44 -21.23
CA THR A 3 21.24 -14.55 -20.85
C THR A 3 21.07 -13.94 -19.45
N ALA A 4 20.33 -12.84 -19.35
CA ALA A 4 19.94 -12.27 -18.08
C ALA A 4 19.07 -13.30 -17.33
N THR A 5 19.63 -13.92 -16.29
CA THR A 5 18.88 -14.73 -15.35
C THR A 5 17.95 -13.80 -14.59
N GLN A 6 16.69 -13.72 -15.04
CA GLN A 6 15.63 -13.13 -14.24
C GLN A 6 15.50 -13.96 -12.96
N SER A 7 16.09 -13.48 -11.87
CA SER A 7 15.80 -14.00 -10.53
C SER A 7 14.30 -13.81 -10.28
N ARG A 8 13.54 -14.88 -10.48
CA ARG A 8 12.16 -14.98 -10.02
C ARG A 8 12.20 -15.11 -8.51
N ILE A 9 12.16 -13.98 -7.82
CA ILE A 9 11.82 -13.97 -6.40
C ILE A 9 10.39 -14.50 -6.33
N SER A 10 10.18 -15.62 -5.63
CA SER A 10 8.84 -16.16 -5.49
C SER A 10 8.02 -15.24 -4.59
N ILE A 11 6.71 -15.15 -4.85
CA ILE A 11 5.80 -14.34 -4.00
C ILE A 11 5.86 -14.83 -2.55
N GLU A 12 6.11 -16.13 -2.33
CA GLU A 12 6.30 -16.73 -1.02
C GLU A 12 7.57 -16.23 -0.32
N ASP A 13 8.67 -16.01 -1.05
CA ASP A 13 9.91 -15.47 -0.47
C ASP A 13 9.73 -14.01 -0.05
N ILE A 14 8.97 -13.23 -0.82
CA ILE A 14 8.61 -11.85 -0.45
C ILE A 14 7.73 -11.82 0.79
N ALA A 15 6.69 -12.66 0.82
CA ALA A 15 5.79 -12.76 1.97
C ALA A 15 6.54 -13.23 3.24
N LYS A 16 7.48 -14.17 3.12
CA LYS A 16 8.33 -14.62 4.24
C LYS A 16 9.26 -13.52 4.73
N ALA A 17 9.91 -12.78 3.83
CA ALA A 17 10.80 -11.68 4.20
C ALA A 17 10.03 -10.56 4.94
N ILE A 18 8.83 -10.23 4.47
CA ILE A 18 7.92 -9.27 5.13
C ILE A 18 7.49 -9.80 6.51
N ALA A 19 7.08 -11.06 6.61
CA ALA A 19 6.69 -11.66 7.89
C ALA A 19 7.86 -11.74 8.89
N GLN A 20 9.08 -12.02 8.41
CA GLN A 20 10.29 -12.03 9.25
C GLN A 20 10.63 -10.63 9.78
N SER A 21 10.53 -9.58 8.95
CA SER A 21 10.79 -8.22 9.41
C SER A 21 9.78 -7.72 10.46
N TRP A 22 8.55 -8.25 10.42
CA TRP A 22 7.54 -7.99 11.45
C TRP A 22 7.82 -8.75 12.75
N HIS A 23 8.32 -9.99 12.66
CA HIS A 23 8.55 -10.84 13.83
C HIS A 23 9.76 -10.37 14.65
N GLU A 24 10.79 -9.82 14.01
CA GLU A 24 12.01 -9.35 14.67
C GLU A 24 11.82 -8.06 15.49
N ASN A 25 10.72 -7.32 15.28
CA ASN A 25 10.51 -6.01 15.91
C ASN A 25 9.52 -6.01 17.09
N GLU A 26 8.85 -7.13 17.42
CA GLU A 26 7.78 -7.25 18.45
C GLU A 26 6.68 -6.16 18.41
N ASN A 27 6.66 -5.32 17.38
CA ASN A 27 5.83 -4.14 17.28
C ASN A 27 4.84 -4.39 16.14
N THR A 28 3.58 -4.63 16.49
CA THR A 28 2.52 -4.93 15.50
C THR A 28 1.94 -3.66 14.87
N SER A 29 2.65 -2.52 14.96
CA SER A 29 2.14 -1.26 14.43
C SER A 29 2.13 -1.28 12.90
N VAL A 30 1.03 -0.80 12.32
CA VAL A 30 0.87 -0.65 10.86
C VAL A 30 1.92 0.29 10.26
N GLU A 31 2.58 1.11 11.07
CA GLU A 31 3.74 1.93 10.67
C GLU A 31 4.90 1.07 10.15
N LEU A 32 5.05 -0.20 10.57
CA LEU A 32 6.01 -1.12 9.96
C LEU A 32 5.60 -1.58 8.55
N LEU A 33 4.33 -1.41 8.17
CA LEU A 33 3.82 -1.73 6.85
C LEU A 33 4.07 -0.62 5.85
N THR A 34 4.56 0.54 6.26
CA THR A 34 4.86 1.65 5.35
C THR A 34 6.34 1.67 4.98
N PRO A 35 6.73 1.84 3.69
CA PRO A 35 5.90 1.84 2.48
C PRO A 35 5.87 0.46 1.80
N THR A 36 4.95 -0.42 2.20
CA THR A 36 4.74 -1.74 1.57
C THR A 36 3.66 -1.67 0.51
N ALA A 37 3.91 -2.31 -0.64
CA ALA A 37 2.94 -2.50 -1.70
C ALA A 37 2.61 -3.98 -1.87
N VAL A 38 1.32 -4.31 -1.97
CA VAL A 38 0.82 -5.66 -2.20
C VAL A 38 0.05 -5.69 -3.51
N TYR A 39 0.42 -6.60 -4.41
CA TYR A 39 -0.29 -6.81 -5.67
C TYR A 39 -1.20 -8.04 -5.60
N LEU A 40 -2.50 -7.80 -5.70
CA LEU A 40 -3.55 -8.81 -5.74
C LEU A 40 -3.87 -9.16 -7.19
N TYR A 41 -3.19 -10.18 -7.73
CA TYR A 41 -3.25 -10.57 -9.15
C TYR A 41 -4.69 -10.81 -9.63
N GLU A 42 -5.48 -11.57 -8.87
CA GLU A 42 -6.87 -11.93 -9.24
C GLU A 42 -7.80 -10.72 -9.37
N ARG A 43 -7.52 -9.65 -8.61
CA ARG A 43 -8.32 -8.43 -8.59
C ARG A 43 -7.74 -7.31 -9.46
N ARG A 44 -6.55 -7.53 -10.04
CA ARG A 44 -5.76 -6.48 -10.70
C ARG A 44 -5.68 -5.22 -9.85
N LEU A 45 -5.34 -5.38 -8.58
CA LEU A 45 -5.31 -4.31 -7.58
C LEU A 45 -3.94 -4.25 -6.92
N VAL A 46 -3.38 -3.05 -6.81
CA VAL A 46 -2.25 -2.76 -5.92
C VAL A 46 -2.77 -2.02 -4.70
N GLU A 47 -2.54 -2.58 -3.51
CA GLU A 47 -2.74 -1.91 -2.24
C GLU A 47 -1.38 -1.36 -1.78
N TRP A 48 -1.32 -0.06 -1.53
CA TRP A 48 -0.10 0.63 -1.13
C TRP A 48 -0.32 1.29 0.22
N VAL A 49 0.43 0.86 1.23
CA VAL A 49 0.36 1.45 2.56
C VAL A 49 1.35 2.62 2.62
N CYS A 50 0.84 3.81 2.92
CA CYS A 50 1.63 5.04 3.05
C CYS A 50 1.52 5.58 4.48
N GLU A 51 2.60 6.18 4.98
CA GLU A 51 2.64 6.77 6.33
C GLU A 51 1.89 8.10 6.41
N SER A 52 1.77 8.81 5.28
CA SER A 52 1.10 10.10 5.20
C SER A 52 0.61 10.40 3.79
N ALA A 53 -0.31 11.37 3.67
CA ALA A 53 -0.74 11.88 2.36
C ALA A 53 0.44 12.43 1.54
N GLN A 54 1.44 13.02 2.22
CA GLN A 54 2.66 13.54 1.59
C GLN A 54 3.46 12.44 0.89
N THR A 55 3.73 11.33 1.59
CA THR A 55 4.45 10.18 0.98
C THR A 55 3.66 9.54 -0.17
N ALA A 56 2.33 9.50 -0.07
CA ALA A 56 1.50 9.06 -1.18
C ALA A 56 1.61 10.02 -2.38
N ALA A 57 1.68 11.33 -2.15
CA ALA A 57 1.76 12.33 -3.22
C ALA A 57 3.07 12.21 -4.01
N GLU A 58 4.17 11.91 -3.31
CA GLU A 58 5.47 11.62 -3.93
C GLU A 58 5.42 10.39 -4.86
N LEU A 59 4.49 9.46 -4.61
CA LEU A 59 4.26 8.25 -5.41
C LEU A 59 3.17 8.42 -6.48
N SER A 60 2.52 9.58 -6.60
CA SER A 60 1.41 9.83 -7.53
C SER A 60 1.70 9.42 -8.97
N GLY A 61 2.91 9.73 -9.47
CA GLY A 61 3.35 9.34 -10.82
C GLY A 61 3.46 7.81 -11.01
N VAL A 62 3.80 7.07 -9.96
CA VAL A 62 3.81 5.60 -9.97
C VAL A 62 2.39 5.07 -10.04
N PHE A 63 1.47 5.62 -9.23
CA PHE A 63 0.06 5.23 -9.24
C PHE A 63 -0.58 5.45 -10.61
N GLU A 64 -0.30 6.58 -11.26
CA GLU A 64 -0.78 6.87 -12.61
C GLU A 64 -0.28 5.84 -13.63
N GLN A 65 1.02 5.47 -13.58
CA GLN A 65 1.58 4.47 -14.48
C GLN A 65 0.97 3.08 -14.28
N ILE A 66 0.69 2.68 -13.04
CA ILE A 66 -0.01 1.42 -12.73
C ILE A 66 -1.41 1.44 -13.34
N ARG A 67 -2.15 2.54 -13.15
CA ARG A 67 -3.53 2.69 -13.64
C ARG A 67 -3.63 2.73 -15.16
N LYS A 68 -2.64 3.31 -15.85
CA LYS A 68 -2.54 3.24 -17.33
C LYS A 68 -2.46 1.81 -17.87
N ARG A 69 -2.07 0.83 -17.04
CA ARG A 69 -2.04 -0.60 -17.39
C ARG A 69 -3.36 -1.34 -17.04
N GLY A 70 -4.41 -0.60 -16.66
CA GLY A 70 -5.69 -1.15 -16.25
C GLY A 70 -5.62 -1.91 -14.93
N ILE A 71 -4.69 -1.53 -14.04
CA ILE A 71 -4.56 -2.07 -12.69
C ILE A 71 -5.09 -0.99 -11.73
N GLU A 72 -5.99 -1.38 -10.84
CA GLU A 72 -6.52 -0.49 -9.81
C GLU A 72 -5.45 -0.21 -8.74
N VAL A 73 -5.52 0.97 -8.14
CA VAL A 73 -4.63 1.35 -7.04
C VAL A 73 -5.48 1.80 -5.86
N ALA A 74 -5.20 1.18 -4.71
CA ALA A 74 -5.73 1.53 -3.41
C ALA A 74 -4.59 2.07 -2.55
N VAL A 75 -4.75 3.28 -2.02
CA VAL A 75 -3.82 3.89 -1.09
C VAL A 75 -4.39 3.75 0.31
N VAL A 76 -3.63 3.12 1.20
CA VAL A 76 -4.01 2.82 2.57
C VAL A 76 -3.20 3.75 3.49
N LEU A 77 -3.87 4.57 4.27
CA LEU A 77 -3.30 5.68 5.04
C LEU A 77 -3.83 5.67 6.48
N PRO A 78 -3.10 6.26 7.45
CA PRO A 78 -3.67 6.51 8.77
C PRO A 78 -4.96 7.32 8.65
N MET A 79 -5.97 7.01 9.45
CA MET A 79 -7.27 7.71 9.40
C MET A 79 -7.15 9.23 9.48
N PRO A 80 -6.27 9.83 10.32
CA PRO A 80 -6.08 11.28 10.33
C PRO A 80 -5.61 11.90 9.01
N GLU A 81 -4.94 11.13 8.15
CA GLU A 81 -4.40 11.58 6.87
C GLU A 81 -5.40 11.45 5.72
N LEU A 82 -6.51 10.74 5.93
CA LEU A 82 -7.45 10.39 4.85
C LEU A 82 -8.10 11.63 4.21
N GLY A 83 -8.49 12.62 5.02
CA GLY A 83 -9.07 13.87 4.52
C GLY A 83 -8.09 14.66 3.64
N ARG A 84 -6.82 14.75 4.06
CA ARG A 84 -5.78 15.41 3.29
C ARG A 84 -5.47 14.67 1.99
N ALA A 85 -5.41 13.35 2.04
CA ALA A 85 -5.23 12.52 0.85
C ALA A 85 -6.41 12.65 -0.12
N HIS A 86 -7.64 12.76 0.38
CA HIS A 86 -8.82 12.98 -0.45
C HIS A 86 -8.72 14.30 -1.25
N GLU A 87 -8.32 15.39 -0.59
CA GLU A 87 -8.10 16.67 -1.25
C GLU A 87 -6.94 16.61 -2.27
N GLU A 88 -5.82 15.99 -1.90
CA GLU A 88 -4.64 15.85 -2.75
C GLU A 88 -4.91 15.04 -4.02
N PHE A 89 -5.70 13.97 -3.90
CA PHE A 89 -5.98 13.02 -4.98
C PHE A 89 -7.34 13.23 -5.64
N TRP A 90 -8.00 14.35 -5.39
CA TRP A 90 -9.33 14.64 -5.95
C TRP A 90 -9.34 14.54 -7.48
N GLY A 91 -10.30 13.79 -8.02
CA GLY A 91 -10.48 13.54 -9.44
C GLY A 91 -9.50 12.55 -10.05
N THR A 92 -8.60 11.96 -9.25
CA THR A 92 -7.67 10.94 -9.77
C THR A 92 -8.38 9.60 -9.98
N GLY A 93 -9.43 9.28 -9.23
CA GLY A 93 -10.09 7.98 -9.22
C GLY A 93 -9.27 6.91 -8.49
N LEU A 94 -8.40 7.32 -7.56
CA LEU A 94 -7.74 6.42 -6.61
C LEU A 94 -8.74 5.97 -5.54
N ARG A 95 -8.60 4.72 -5.09
CA ARG A 95 -9.30 4.26 -3.88
C ARG A 95 -8.45 4.63 -2.68
N LEU A 96 -9.04 5.27 -1.69
CA LEU A 96 -8.40 5.61 -0.42
C LEU A 96 -9.03 4.78 0.69
N TYR A 97 -8.20 4.26 1.57
CA TYR A 97 -8.62 3.55 2.78
C TYR A 97 -7.90 4.16 3.98
N GLY A 98 -8.65 4.44 5.03
CA GLY A 98 -8.11 4.77 6.34
C GLY A 98 -7.85 3.50 7.15
N TRP A 99 -6.80 3.49 7.95
CA TRP A 99 -6.62 2.53 9.04
C TRP A 99 -6.49 3.25 10.39
N ILE A 100 -6.90 2.57 11.46
CA ILE A 100 -6.73 3.04 12.83
C ILE A 100 -6.30 1.87 13.71
N ASP A 101 -5.21 2.05 14.43
CA ASP A 101 -4.82 1.21 15.56
C ASP A 101 -5.43 1.80 16.83
N ARG A 102 -6.21 1.00 17.56
CA ARG A 102 -6.85 1.42 18.82
C ARG A 102 -6.09 0.97 20.07
N GLY A 103 -4.93 0.33 19.92
CA GLY A 103 -4.12 -0.16 21.03
C GLY A 103 -4.69 -1.41 21.71
N ASP A 104 -5.70 -2.05 21.13
CA ASP A 104 -6.32 -3.30 21.56
C ASP A 104 -5.84 -4.51 20.72
N ASN A 105 -4.68 -4.39 20.07
CA ASN A 105 -4.15 -5.33 19.07
C ASN A 105 -5.08 -5.56 17.87
N VAL A 106 -6.03 -4.64 17.64
CA VAL A 106 -6.95 -4.69 16.50
C VAL A 106 -6.74 -3.46 15.62
N ILE A 107 -6.37 -3.72 14.37
CA ILE A 107 -6.36 -2.70 13.32
C ILE A 107 -7.72 -2.71 12.64
N ARG A 108 -8.32 -1.53 12.50
CA ARG A 108 -9.57 -1.36 11.75
C ARG A 108 -9.33 -0.55 10.50
N PHE A 109 -9.95 -0.98 9.41
CA PHE A 109 -9.94 -0.30 8.12
C PHE A 109 -11.29 0.38 7.87
N THR A 110 -11.28 1.54 7.26
CA THR A 110 -12.50 2.21 6.79
C THR A 110 -13.03 1.53 5.53
N GLY A 111 -14.26 1.88 5.14
CA GLY A 111 -14.71 1.60 3.77
C GLY A 111 -13.88 2.40 2.75
N PRO A 112 -13.88 1.97 1.46
CA PRO A 112 -13.21 2.70 0.40
C PRO A 112 -13.85 4.05 0.15
N GLU A 113 -13.03 5.08 0.10
CA GLU A 113 -13.38 6.38 -0.48
C GLU A 113 -12.77 6.47 -1.88
N VAL A 114 -13.47 7.09 -2.83
CA VAL A 114 -12.93 7.35 -4.16
C VAL A 114 -12.63 8.83 -4.23
N ALA A 115 -11.36 9.15 -4.47
CA ALA A 115 -10.89 10.51 -4.67
C ALA A 115 -11.10 10.96 -6.12
#